data_AF-A0A5K7Z4L5-F1
#
_entry.id   AF-A0A5K7Z4L5-F1
#
_cell.length_a   1.000
_cell.length_b   1.000
_cell.length_c   1.000
_cell.angle_alpha   90.00
_cell.angle_beta   90.00
_cell.angle_gamma   90.00
#
_symmetry.space_group_name_H-M   'P 1'
#
loop_
_entity.id
_entity.type
_entity.pdbx_description
1 polymer ?
#
loop_
_entity_poly.entity_id
_entity_poly.type
_entity_poly.pdbx_seq_one_letter_code
_entity_poly.pdbx_strand_id
1 'polypeptide(L)'
;MNWKFWKKTPDQNGGTAAHPPRSARPKDLPEVVGRKMVVSLKMDPDEVWALKCVSRPLEGRKKQYEFRIFSPNKAITSGVAVKDWSSLEDRPDLIMYSGQYNKETGSVDFSENS
;
A
#
# COMPACT_ATOMS: atom_id res chain seq x y z
N MET A 1 13.16 -0.69 26.78
CA MET A 1 12.37 -1.92 26.56
C MET A 1 10.93 -1.74 27.02
N ASN A 2 10.00 -1.44 26.11
CA ASN A 2 8.58 -1.83 26.22
C ASN A 2 7.88 -1.44 24.91
N TRP A 3 7.37 -2.40 24.14
CA TRP A 3 5.92 -2.59 24.16
C TRP A 3 5.47 -3.83 23.39
N LYS A 4 4.41 -4.41 23.95
CA LYS A 4 3.91 -5.76 23.82
C LYS A 4 3.12 -5.96 22.54
N PHE A 5 3.44 -7.06 21.86
CA PHE A 5 2.73 -7.63 20.74
C PHE A 5 1.35 -8.20 21.17
N TRP A 6 0.42 -8.18 20.22
CA TRP A 6 -0.83 -8.94 20.10
C TRP A 6 -2.05 -8.63 20.98
N LYS A 7 -3.07 -8.08 20.31
CA LYS A 7 -4.42 -8.65 20.26
C LYS A 7 -4.97 -8.56 18.82
N LYS A 8 -5.03 -9.70 18.12
CA LYS A 8 -6.01 -10.03 17.05
C LYS A 8 -7.32 -10.39 17.78
N THR A 9 -8.56 -10.22 17.31
CA THR A 9 -9.31 -10.07 16.03
C THR A 9 -10.77 -9.75 16.44
N PRO A 10 -11.84 -9.65 15.58
CA PRO A 10 -11.99 -9.84 14.13
C PRO A 10 -12.71 -8.63 13.45
N ASP A 11 -13.34 -8.87 12.30
CA ASP A 11 -14.20 -7.99 11.49
C ASP A 11 -13.44 -7.26 10.36
N GLN A 12 -13.36 -7.85 9.17
CA GLN A 12 -14.42 -7.94 8.17
C GLN A 12 -15.16 -6.61 7.95
N ASN A 13 -15.16 -6.20 6.69
CA ASN A 13 -16.04 -5.20 6.11
C ASN A 13 -15.84 -3.73 6.51
N GLY A 14 -16.18 -2.87 5.58
CA GLY A 14 -15.82 -1.46 5.56
C GLY A 14 -16.31 -0.68 6.79
N GLY A 15 -15.58 0.35 7.16
CA GLY A 15 -16.03 1.23 8.22
C GLY A 15 -14.94 2.13 8.76
N THR A 16 -14.91 3.34 8.23
CA THR A 16 -14.58 4.61 8.90
C THR A 16 -14.33 4.51 10.41
N ALA A 17 -13.07 4.62 10.84
CA ALA A 17 -12.73 4.95 12.22
C ALA A 17 -11.52 5.89 12.25
N ALA A 18 -11.78 7.12 12.65
CA ALA A 18 -10.77 8.14 12.91
C ALA A 18 -9.78 7.63 13.97
N HIS A 19 -8.55 7.38 13.53
CA HIS A 19 -7.42 7.07 14.38
C HIS A 19 -6.25 7.99 13.96
N PRO A 20 -5.42 8.44 14.92
CA PRO A 20 -4.38 9.47 14.72
C PRO A 20 -3.51 9.07 13.53
N PRO A 21 -3.01 10.02 12.70
CA PRO A 21 -2.56 9.82 11.32
C PRO A 21 -1.68 8.58 11.24
N ARG A 22 -2.33 7.43 11.04
CA ARG A 22 -1.75 6.14 11.33
C ARG A 22 -0.98 5.86 10.07
N SER A 23 0.31 6.20 10.10
CA SER A 23 1.29 5.94 9.05
C SER A 23 0.88 4.66 8.37
N ALA A 24 0.51 4.83 7.11
CA ALA A 24 -0.31 3.88 6.39
C ALA A 24 0.30 2.48 6.56
N ARG A 25 -0.46 1.58 7.18
CA ARG A 25 -0.03 0.21 7.33
C ARG A 25 -0.11 -0.48 5.97
N PRO A 26 0.78 -1.45 5.68
CA PRO A 26 0.63 -2.30 4.52
C PRO A 26 -0.75 -2.95 4.52
N LYS A 27 -1.48 -2.72 3.44
CA LYS A 27 -2.81 -3.24 3.15
C LYS A 27 -2.77 -4.03 1.85
N ASP A 28 -3.78 -4.85 1.64
CA ASP A 28 -4.01 -5.49 0.34
C ASP A 28 -4.34 -4.48 -0.74
N LEU A 29 -4.00 -4.84 -1.98
CA LEU A 29 -4.27 -4.00 -3.14
C LEU A 29 -5.79 -3.87 -3.33
N PRO A 30 -6.29 -2.65 -3.61
CA PRO A 30 -7.67 -2.48 -4.05
C PRO A 30 -7.90 -3.26 -5.34
N GLU A 31 -9.11 -3.81 -5.52
CA GLU A 31 -9.37 -4.66 -6.69
C GLU A 31 -9.14 -3.96 -8.03
N VAL A 32 -9.50 -2.68 -8.11
CA VAL A 32 -9.27 -1.85 -9.31
C VAL A 32 -7.78 -1.70 -9.63
N VAL A 33 -6.95 -1.58 -8.59
CA VAL A 33 -5.49 -1.47 -8.73
C VAL A 33 -4.93 -2.82 -9.17
N GLY A 34 -5.31 -3.90 -8.49
CA GLY A 34 -4.84 -5.25 -8.81
C GLY A 34 -5.19 -5.66 -10.24
N ARG A 35 -6.46 -5.49 -10.66
CA ARG A 35 -6.88 -5.76 -12.04
C ARG A 35 -6.14 -4.89 -13.05
N LYS A 36 -5.91 -3.61 -12.74
CA LYS A 36 -5.11 -2.73 -13.61
C LYS A 36 -3.68 -3.23 -13.74
N MET A 37 -3.05 -3.73 -12.68
CA MET A 37 -1.72 -4.31 -12.77
C MET A 37 -1.69 -5.57 -13.63
N VAL A 38 -2.64 -6.49 -13.45
CA VAL A 38 -2.72 -7.71 -14.27
C VAL A 38 -2.92 -7.36 -15.76
N VAL A 39 -3.78 -6.39 -16.06
CA VAL A 39 -4.09 -6.02 -17.45
C VAL A 39 -3.01 -5.13 -18.08
N SER A 40 -2.58 -4.08 -17.38
CA SER A 40 -1.64 -3.09 -17.91
C SER A 40 -0.18 -3.53 -17.79
N LEU A 41 0.20 -4.19 -16.69
CA LEU A 41 1.57 -4.67 -16.45
C LEU A 41 1.76 -6.14 -16.82
N LYS A 42 0.70 -6.84 -17.27
CA LYS A 42 0.71 -8.28 -17.61
C LYS A 42 1.29 -9.16 -16.49
N MET A 43 1.10 -8.72 -15.25
CA MET A 43 1.60 -9.42 -14.07
C MET A 43 0.65 -10.56 -13.71
N ASP A 44 1.16 -11.62 -13.09
CA ASP A 44 0.30 -12.74 -12.71
C ASP A 44 -0.68 -12.30 -11.61
N PRO A 45 -1.98 -12.61 -11.73
CA PRO A 45 -2.97 -12.24 -10.71
C PRO A 45 -2.59 -12.75 -9.33
N ASP A 46 -2.02 -13.96 -9.21
CA ASP A 46 -1.62 -14.52 -7.93
C ASP A 46 -0.48 -13.71 -7.30
N GLU A 47 0.50 -13.30 -8.11
CA GLU A 47 1.57 -12.41 -7.67
C GLU A 47 1.04 -11.05 -7.26
N VAL A 48 0.13 -10.46 -8.04
CA VAL A 48 -0.47 -9.15 -7.74
C VAL A 48 -1.23 -9.18 -6.41
N TRP A 49 -1.93 -10.26 -6.11
CA TRP A 49 -2.62 -10.43 -4.82
C TRP A 49 -1.67 -10.74 -3.66
N ALA A 50 -0.48 -11.28 -3.94
CA ALA A 50 0.58 -11.42 -2.94
C ALA A 50 1.28 -10.08 -2.63
N LEU A 51 1.13 -9.05 -3.47
CA LEU A 51 1.70 -7.72 -3.23
C LEU A 51 1.02 -7.03 -2.05
N LYS A 52 1.76 -6.10 -1.43
CA LYS A 52 1.20 -5.18 -0.44
C LYS A 52 1.29 -3.75 -0.93
N CYS A 53 0.26 -2.99 -0.61
CA CYS A 53 0.21 -1.57 -0.90
C CYS A 53 0.19 -0.77 0.40
N VAL A 54 0.77 0.41 0.37
CA VAL A 54 0.71 1.38 1.44
C VAL A 54 0.14 2.65 0.86
N SER A 55 -0.84 3.29 1.52
CA SER A 55 -1.43 4.52 1.01
C SER A 55 -1.54 5.64 2.04
N ARG A 56 -0.95 6.80 1.74
CA ARG A 56 -1.01 7.98 2.59
C ARG A 56 -1.85 9.10 1.96
N PRO A 57 -2.61 9.88 2.75
CA PRO A 57 -3.22 11.10 2.25
C PRO A 57 -2.13 12.09 1.79
N LEU A 58 -2.32 12.72 0.63
CA LEU A 58 -1.39 13.73 0.14
C LEU A 58 -1.63 15.06 0.87
N GLU A 59 -0.61 15.56 1.54
CA GLU A 59 -0.70 16.83 2.27
C GLU A 59 -0.96 17.98 1.27
N GLY A 60 -2.07 18.71 1.47
CA GLY A 60 -2.50 19.78 0.57
C GLY A 60 -3.59 19.40 -0.45
N ARG A 61 -3.81 18.10 -0.76
CA ARG A 61 -4.93 17.66 -1.62
C ARG A 61 -5.94 16.83 -0.82
N LYS A 62 -6.98 17.50 -0.32
CA LYS A 62 -8.13 16.84 0.31
C LYS A 62 -8.71 15.83 -0.70
N LYS A 63 -8.65 14.54 -0.39
CA LYS A 63 -9.18 13.37 -1.17
C LYS A 63 -8.22 12.71 -2.17
N GLN A 64 -6.98 13.20 -2.31
CA GLN A 64 -5.94 12.48 -3.03
C GLN A 64 -5.07 11.66 -2.07
N TYR A 65 -4.83 10.40 -2.44
CA TYR A 65 -4.02 9.47 -1.69
C TYR A 65 -2.90 8.97 -2.57
N GLU A 66 -1.66 9.08 -2.10
CA GLU A 66 -0.53 8.43 -2.75
C GLU A 66 -0.48 6.98 -2.27
N PHE A 67 -0.27 6.05 -3.19
CA PHE A 67 -0.07 4.64 -2.90
C PHE A 67 1.26 4.15 -3.44
N ARG A 68 1.87 3.22 -2.72
CA ARG A 68 3.11 2.55 -3.09
C ARG A 68 2.93 1.06 -2.91
N ILE A 69 3.31 0.30 -3.92
CA ILE A 69 3.16 -1.15 -4.01
C ILE A 69 4.55 -1.76 -3.91
N PHE A 70 4.67 -2.75 -3.05
CA PHE A 70 5.89 -3.49 -2.83
C PHE A 70 5.59 -4.97 -2.70
N SER A 71 6.56 -5.79 -3.09
CA SER A 71 6.50 -7.23 -2.85
C SER A 71 6.94 -7.53 -1.43
N PRO A 72 6.09 -8.12 -0.57
CA PRO A 72 6.54 -8.58 0.74
C PRO A 72 7.64 -9.64 0.60
N ASN A 73 7.62 -10.45 -0.46
CA ASN A 73 8.66 -11.41 -0.77
C ASN A 73 10.02 -10.72 -1.00
N LYS A 74 10.08 -9.65 -1.83
CA LYS A 74 11.28 -8.85 -2.06
C LYS A 74 11.77 -8.15 -0.78
N ALA A 75 10.85 -7.69 0.04
CA ALA A 75 11.18 -7.07 1.33
C ALA A 75 11.82 -8.11 2.27
N ILE A 76 11.24 -9.31 2.39
CA ILE A 76 11.75 -10.40 3.22
C ILE A 76 13.11 -10.89 2.72
N THR A 77 13.28 -11.10 1.41
CA THR A 77 14.57 -11.51 0.83
C THR A 77 15.66 -10.45 1.00
N SER A 78 15.28 -9.18 1.04
CA SER A 78 16.18 -8.06 1.37
C SER A 78 16.42 -7.90 2.88
N GLY A 79 15.77 -8.71 3.73
CA GLY A 79 15.85 -8.59 5.19
C GLY A 79 15.13 -7.37 5.76
N VAL A 80 14.24 -6.74 4.99
CA VAL A 80 13.53 -5.51 5.36
C VAL A 80 12.08 -5.82 5.72
N ALA A 81 11.70 -5.47 6.95
CA ALA A 81 10.30 -5.54 7.39
C ALA A 81 9.63 -4.17 7.17
N VAL A 82 8.81 -4.06 6.13
CA VAL A 82 7.99 -2.85 5.88
C VAL A 82 6.86 -2.80 6.91
N LYS A 83 6.98 -1.93 7.90
CA LYS A 83 5.98 -1.74 8.96
C LYS A 83 5.06 -0.56 8.66
N ASP A 84 5.62 0.49 8.08
CA ASP A 84 4.97 1.77 7.84
C ASP A 84 5.53 2.43 6.57
N TRP A 85 4.84 3.47 6.09
CA TRP A 85 5.25 4.25 4.92
C TRP A 85 6.72 4.74 4.98
N SER A 86 7.19 5.20 6.15
CA SER A 86 8.57 5.68 6.30
C SER A 86 9.62 4.59 6.09
N SER A 87 9.29 3.31 6.34
CA SER A 87 10.18 2.19 6.02
C SER A 87 10.36 1.99 4.52
N LEU A 88 9.35 2.36 3.72
CA LEU A 88 9.45 2.39 2.26
C LEU A 88 10.16 3.64 1.74
N GLU A 89 10.03 4.78 2.43
CA GLU A 89 10.76 6.01 2.07
C GLU A 89 12.28 5.85 2.23
N ASP A 90 12.74 5.13 3.26
CA ASP A 90 14.17 4.79 3.42
C ASP A 90 14.67 3.83 2.33
N ARG A 91 13.78 3.03 1.74
CA ARG A 91 14.11 1.94 0.82
C ARG A 91 13.27 2.01 -0.47
N PRO A 92 13.51 3.01 -1.33
CA PRO A 92 12.82 3.12 -2.61
C PRO A 92 13.06 1.91 -3.53
N ASP A 93 14.15 1.17 -3.33
CA ASP A 93 14.45 -0.07 -4.08
C ASP A 93 13.37 -1.16 -3.91
N LEU A 94 12.63 -1.15 -2.79
CA LEU A 94 11.55 -2.10 -2.55
C LEU A 94 10.22 -1.68 -3.20
N ILE A 95 10.10 -0.40 -3.58
CA ILE A 95 8.91 0.12 -4.25
C ILE A 95 8.96 -0.37 -5.70
N MET A 96 8.03 -1.26 -6.05
CA MET A 96 7.91 -1.71 -7.44
C MET A 96 7.06 -0.73 -8.25
N TYR A 97 5.97 -0.26 -7.65
CA TYR A 97 5.05 0.66 -8.31
C TYR A 97 4.61 1.74 -7.34
N SER A 98 4.42 2.94 -7.86
CA SER A 98 3.90 4.08 -7.12
C SER A 98 2.84 4.79 -7.93
N GLY A 99 1.95 5.48 -7.24
CA GLY A 99 0.91 6.22 -7.90
C GLY A 99 0.05 6.98 -6.92
N GLN A 100 -1.03 7.54 -7.44
CA GLN A 100 -2.00 8.28 -6.67
C GLN A 100 -3.41 7.85 -7.05
N TYR A 101 -4.25 7.62 -6.05
CA TYR A 101 -5.67 7.41 -6.27
C TYR A 101 -6.47 8.53 -5.64
N ASN A 102 -7.52 8.96 -6.34
CA ASN A 102 -8.48 9.91 -5.83
C ASN A 102 -9.70 9.13 -5.31
N LYS A 103 -9.97 9.26 -4.01
CA LYS A 103 -11.10 8.56 -3.38
C LYS A 103 -12.46 9.18 -3.75
N GLU A 104 -12.47 10.44 -4.21
CA GLU A 104 -13.68 11.13 -4.67
C GLU A 104 -14.14 10.61 -6.03
N THR A 105 -13.22 10.57 -6.99
CA THR A 105 -13.53 10.17 -8.37
C THR A 105 -13.37 8.67 -8.61
N GLY A 106 -12.74 7.96 -7.67
CA GLY A 106 -12.35 6.55 -7.85
C GLY A 106 -11.23 6.35 -8.88
N SER A 107 -10.60 7.43 -9.33
CA SER A 107 -9.53 7.38 -10.34
C SER A 107 -8.24 6.88 -9.71
N VAL A 108 -7.59 5.91 -10.35
CA VAL A 108 -6.27 5.42 -9.99
C VAL A 108 -5.30 5.80 -11.11
N ASP A 109 -4.25 6.50 -10.74
CA ASP A 109 -3.16 6.87 -11.63
C ASP A 109 -1.87 6.18 -11.15
N PHE A 110 -1.24 5.43 -12.05
CA PHE A 110 0.06 4.81 -11.80
C PHE A 110 1.11 5.75 -12.37
N SER A 111 2.01 6.22 -11.51
CA SER A 111 3.18 6.98 -11.98
C SER A 111 4.30 5.98 -12.21
N GLU A 112 4.52 5.65 -13.48
CA GLU A 112 5.70 4.90 -13.91
C GLU A 112 6.93 5.77 -13.64
N ASN A 113 7.72 5.39 -12.65
CA ASN A 113 8.99 6.07 -12.37
C ASN A 113 10.01 5.57 -13.40
N SER A 114 9.99 6.16 -14.61
CA SER A 114 11.02 5.98 -15.65
C SER A 114 12.35 6.61 -15.24
#